data_AF-A0A3M1BSL9-F1
#
_entry.id   AF-A0A3M1BSL9-F1
#
_cell.length_a   1.000
_cell.length_b   1.000
_cell.length_c   1.000
_cell.angle_alpha   90.00
_cell.angle_beta   90.00
_cell.angle_gamma   90.00
#
_symmetry.space_group_name_H-M   'P 1'
#
loop_
_entity.id
_entity.type
_entity.pdbx_description
1 polymer ?
#
loop_
_entity_poly.entity_id
_entity_poly.type
_entity_poly.pdbx_seq_one_letter_code
_entity_poly.pdbx_strand_id
1 'polypeptide(L)'
;MQQGAIKYGERNWLLGNNGDHTYLASCLRHIYAFCEGEYYDPDLGTPHLANAAWNLMAIIENNYKDYPFLSPQFNQEEFEKQYKDTPKKPNPRPKPEIPPPHDSNK
;
A
#
# COMPACT_ATOMS: atom_id res chain seq x y z
N MET A 1 -12.77 0.29 -13.74
CA MET A 1 -12.70 1.77 -13.72
C MET A 1 -12.33 2.18 -12.30
N GLN A 2 -11.41 3.13 -12.09
CA GLN A 2 -10.97 3.51 -10.73
C GLN A 2 -12.08 4.31 -10.04
N GLN A 3 -12.78 3.73 -9.07
CA GLN A 3 -13.93 4.33 -8.39
C GLN A 3 -13.62 5.70 -7.75
N GLY A 4 -12.36 5.94 -7.36
CA GLY A 4 -11.90 7.25 -6.91
C GLY A 4 -11.99 8.35 -7.98
N ALA A 5 -11.76 8.01 -9.26
CA ALA A 5 -11.93 8.94 -10.37
C ALA A 5 -13.40 9.29 -10.63
N ILE A 6 -14.33 8.39 -10.28
CA ILE A 6 -15.77 8.68 -10.33
C ILE A 6 -16.15 9.66 -9.22
N LYS A 7 -15.67 9.42 -7.98
CA LYS A 7 -16.04 10.20 -6.81
C LYS A 7 -15.38 11.58 -6.76
N TYR A 8 -14.13 11.67 -7.19
CA TYR A 8 -13.35 12.89 -7.08
C TYR A 8 -13.00 13.50 -8.44
N GLY A 9 -13.12 12.78 -9.56
CA GLY A 9 -12.65 13.23 -10.86
C GLY A 9 -11.29 12.62 -11.21
N GLU A 10 -11.04 12.42 -12.51
CA GLU A 10 -9.76 11.91 -13.00
C GLU A 10 -8.62 12.87 -12.66
N ARG A 11 -7.47 12.32 -12.23
CA ARG A 11 -6.25 13.09 -11.96
C ARG A 11 -6.38 14.17 -10.87
N ASN A 12 -7.43 14.14 -10.04
CA ASN A 12 -7.54 15.04 -8.89
C ASN A 12 -6.36 14.94 -7.91
N TRP A 13 -5.68 13.80 -7.89
CA TRP A 13 -4.46 13.60 -7.10
C TRP A 13 -3.28 14.50 -7.52
N LEU A 14 -3.30 15.05 -8.75
CA LEU A 14 -2.29 15.99 -9.28
C LEU A 14 -2.60 17.46 -8.94
N LEU A 15 -3.84 17.80 -8.57
CA LEU A 15 -4.32 19.19 -8.46
C LEU A 15 -3.92 19.90 -7.15
N GLY A 16 -3.14 19.24 -6.30
CA GLY A 16 -2.29 19.95 -5.37
C GLY A 16 -2.56 19.69 -3.89
N ASN A 17 -1.45 19.72 -3.16
CA ASN A 17 -1.34 20.01 -1.74
C ASN A 17 -2.05 19.10 -0.74
N ASN A 18 -2.51 17.92 -1.15
CA ASN A 18 -2.75 16.84 -0.20
C ASN A 18 -1.38 16.36 0.30
N GLY A 19 -0.86 17.05 1.31
CA GLY A 19 0.40 16.65 1.96
C GLY A 19 0.35 15.19 2.37
N ASP A 20 1.52 14.60 2.67
CA ASP A 20 1.68 13.20 3.08
C ASP A 20 0.55 12.72 4.01
N HIS A 21 0.11 13.61 4.90
CA HIS A 21 -0.93 13.40 5.89
C HIS A 21 -2.28 12.93 5.33
N THR A 22 -2.74 13.42 4.18
CA THR A 22 -4.07 13.04 3.64
C THR A 22 -4.06 11.62 3.09
N TYR A 23 -3.07 11.31 2.25
CA TYR A 23 -2.90 9.95 1.70
C TYR A 23 -2.49 8.96 2.79
N LEU A 24 -1.65 9.38 3.74
CA LEU A 24 -1.24 8.55 4.86
C LEU A 24 -2.42 8.24 5.79
N ALA A 25 -3.26 9.23 6.11
CA ALA A 25 -4.47 8.99 6.90
C ALA A 25 -5.43 8.03 6.19
N SER A 26 -5.61 8.16 4.87
CA SER A 26 -6.43 7.20 4.11
C SER A 26 -5.83 5.80 4.07
N CYS A 27 -4.52 5.70 3.85
CA CYS A 27 -3.79 4.44 3.89
C CYS A 27 -3.98 3.72 5.22
N LEU A 28 -3.77 4.43 6.33
CA LEU A 28 -3.91 3.89 7.68
C LEU A 28 -5.33 3.37 7.95
N ARG A 29 -6.37 4.09 7.51
CA ARG A 29 -7.76 3.59 7.64
C ARG A 29 -7.98 2.25 6.94
N HIS A 30 -7.48 2.09 5.71
CA HIS A 30 -7.62 0.80 5.02
C HIS A 30 -6.78 -0.31 5.67
N ILE A 31 -5.58 0.01 6.18
CA ILE A 31 -4.76 -0.95 6.94
C ILE A 31 -5.48 -1.40 8.20
N TYR A 32 -6.06 -0.48 8.97
CA TYR A 32 -6.78 -0.81 10.19
C TYR A 32 -8.01 -1.67 9.92
N ALA A 33 -8.85 -1.31 8.95
CA ALA A 33 -10.01 -2.12 8.56
C ALA A 33 -9.59 -3.53 8.13
N PHE A 34 -8.50 -3.67 7.36
CA PHE A 34 -7.94 -4.97 7.01
C PHE A 34 -7.46 -5.76 8.24
N CYS A 35 -6.79 -5.12 9.19
CA CYS A 35 -6.38 -5.74 10.44
C CYS A 35 -7.57 -6.18 11.31
N GLU A 36 -8.72 -5.51 11.19
CA GLU A 36 -9.98 -5.87 11.85
C GLU A 36 -10.76 -6.99 11.13
N GLY A 37 -10.27 -7.44 9.96
CA GLY A 37 -10.82 -8.57 9.21
C GLY A 37 -11.67 -8.17 7.99
N GLU A 38 -11.78 -6.87 7.68
CA GLU A 38 -12.46 -6.41 6.46
C GLU A 38 -11.55 -6.56 5.24
N TYR A 39 -11.96 -7.35 4.26
CA TYR A 39 -11.16 -7.54 3.04
C TYR A 39 -11.46 -6.49 1.96
N TYR A 40 -12.73 -6.12 1.82
CA TYR A 40 -13.21 -5.17 0.82
C TYR A 40 -13.75 -3.91 1.50
N ASP A 41 -13.38 -2.76 0.94
CA ASP A 41 -13.89 -1.47 1.33
C ASP A 41 -15.40 -1.37 1.02
N PRO A 42 -16.26 -1.11 2.03
CA PRO A 42 -17.71 -1.08 1.83
C PRO A 42 -18.16 0.09 0.94
N ASP A 43 -17.40 1.20 0.88
CA ASP A 43 -17.76 2.36 0.07
C ASP A 43 -17.38 2.20 -1.41
N LEU A 44 -16.31 1.43 -1.68
CA LEU A 44 -15.71 1.34 -3.03
C LEU A 44 -15.83 -0.06 -3.67
N GLY A 45 -16.07 -1.09 -2.87
CA GLY A 45 -16.06 -2.50 -3.28
C GLY A 45 -14.68 -3.01 -3.71
N THR A 46 -13.60 -2.32 -3.33
CA THR A 46 -12.22 -2.68 -3.69
C THR A 46 -11.45 -3.23 -2.49
N PRO A 47 -10.43 -4.09 -2.67
CA PRO A 47 -9.67 -4.61 -1.54
C PRO A 47 -9.00 -3.49 -0.71
N HIS A 48 -9.11 -3.55 0.61
CA HIS A 48 -8.50 -2.55 1.51
C HIS A 48 -7.00 -2.41 1.27
N LEU A 49 -6.28 -3.52 1.12
CA LEU A 49 -4.83 -3.50 0.84
C LEU A 49 -4.49 -2.89 -0.52
N ALA A 50 -5.37 -3.02 -1.52
CA ALA A 50 -5.17 -2.37 -2.81
C ALA A 50 -5.33 -0.85 -2.68
N ASN A 51 -6.33 -0.39 -1.93
CA ASN A 51 -6.53 1.03 -1.64
C ASN A 51 -5.36 1.59 -0.80
N ALA A 52 -4.86 0.84 0.18
CA ALA A 52 -3.67 1.21 0.97
C ALA A 52 -2.43 1.34 0.09
N ALA A 53 -2.16 0.35 -0.77
CA ALA A 53 -1.03 0.37 -1.69
C ALA A 53 -1.09 1.57 -2.65
N TRP A 54 -2.28 1.87 -3.20
CA TRP A 54 -2.46 3.04 -4.07
C TRP A 54 -2.10 4.35 -3.36
N ASN A 55 -2.54 4.53 -2.11
CA ASN A 55 -2.21 5.73 -1.32
C ASN A 55 -0.68 5.86 -1.08
N LEU A 56 0.02 4.75 -0.78
CA LEU A 56 1.48 4.77 -0.62
C LEU A 56 2.19 5.12 -1.92
N MET A 57 1.74 4.56 -3.05
CA MET A 57 2.30 4.89 -4.37
C MET A 57 2.09 6.37 -4.72
N ALA A 58 0.93 6.94 -4.37
CA ALA A 58 0.67 8.36 -4.55
C ALA A 58 1.61 9.24 -3.71
N ILE A 59 1.90 8.86 -2.45
CA ILE A 59 2.89 9.56 -1.62
C ILE A 59 4.27 9.52 -2.25
N ILE A 60 4.71 8.34 -2.70
CA ILE A 60 6.02 8.17 -3.32
C ILE A 60 6.14 9.03 -4.57
N GLU A 61 5.17 8.94 -5.48
CA GLU A 61 5.19 9.69 -6.74
C GLU A 61 5.15 11.20 -6.53
N ASN A 62 4.34 11.69 -5.59
CA ASN A 62 4.18 13.14 -5.39
C ASN A 62 5.32 13.75 -4.57
N ASN A 63 5.84 13.05 -3.56
CA ASN A 63 6.70 13.65 -2.53
C ASN A 63 8.11 13.04 -2.48
N TYR A 64 8.32 11.84 -3.02
CA TYR A 64 9.58 11.10 -2.90
C TYR A 64 10.16 10.59 -4.23
N LYS A 65 9.60 10.97 -5.38
CA LYS A 65 10.06 10.48 -6.70
C LYS A 65 11.53 10.75 -7.00
N ASP A 66 12.07 11.84 -6.45
CA ASP A 66 13.44 12.28 -6.65
C ASP A 66 14.38 11.82 -5.50
N TYR A 67 13.86 11.12 -4.50
CA TYR A 67 14.69 10.56 -3.42
C TYR A 67 15.48 9.35 -3.92
N PRO A 68 16.73 9.17 -3.45
CA PRO A 68 17.53 8.02 -3.84
C PRO A 68 16.89 6.72 -3.31
N PHE A 69 16.91 5.67 -4.14
CA PHE A 69 16.34 4.36 -3.80
C PHE A 69 17.00 3.72 -2.56
N LEU A 70 18.32 3.91 -2.41
CA LEU A 70 19.06 3.55 -1.21
C LEU A 70 19.34 4.80 -0.39
N SER A 71 19.19 4.68 0.92
CA SER A 71 19.66 5.73 1.83
C SER A 71 21.14 6.02 1.56
N PRO A 72 21.56 7.29 1.46
CA PRO A 72 22.98 7.62 1.28
C PRO A 72 23.88 7.15 2.43
N GLN A 73 23.28 6.82 3.59
CA GLN A 73 23.97 6.29 4.76
C GLN A 73 24.03 4.75 4.76
N PHE A 74 23.34 4.08 3.83
CA PHE A 74 23.27 2.63 3.78
C PHE A 74 24.40 2.04 2.93
N ASN A 75 25.24 1.21 3.55
CA ASN A 75 26.31 0.48 2.87
C ASN A 75 25.82 -0.91 2.40
N GLN A 76 25.44 -1.00 1.13
CA GLN A 76 24.95 -2.25 0.52
C GLN A 76 26.01 -3.37 0.56
N GLU A 77 27.28 -3.06 0.32
CA GLU A 77 28.35 -4.06 0.26
C GLU A 77 28.62 -4.70 1.63
N GLU A 78 28.57 -3.90 2.69
CA GLU A 78 28.76 -4.37 4.06
C GLU A 78 27.58 -5.24 4.51
N PHE A 79 26.35 -4.82 4.19
CA PHE A 79 25.15 -5.62 4.42
C PHE A 79 25.23 -6.99 3.72
N GLU A 80 25.63 -7.02 2.44
CA GLU A 80 25.77 -8.27 1.70
C GLU A 80 26.84 -9.19 2.30
N LYS A 81 27.99 -8.63 2.71
CA LYS A 81 29.05 -9.39 3.39
C LYS A 81 28.55 -10.03 4.70
N GLN A 82 27.77 -9.29 5.49
CA GLN A 82 27.24 -9.77 6.76
C GLN A 82 26.25 -10.94 6.58
N TYR A 83 25.40 -10.90 5.54
CA TYR A 83 24.28 -11.84 5.39
C TYR A 83 24.48 -12.91 4.32
N LYS A 84 25.63 -12.95 3.63
CA LYS A 84 25.92 -13.86 2.51
C LYS A 84 25.61 -15.33 2.78
N ASP A 85 25.92 -15.81 3.98
CA ASP A 85 25.80 -17.22 4.37
C ASP A 85 24.60 -17.50 5.28
N THR A 86 23.62 -16.59 5.34
CA THR A 86 22.45 -16.77 6.20
C THR A 86 21.57 -17.91 5.67
N PRO A 87 21.28 -18.94 6.48
CA PRO A 87 20.40 -20.03 6.05
C PRO A 87 19.00 -19.49 5.76
N LYS A 88 18.57 -19.61 4.50
CA LYS A 88 17.21 -19.22 4.09
C LYS A 88 16.22 -20.19 4.72
N LYS A 89 15.36 -19.70 5.61
CA LYS A 89 14.25 -20.51 6.14
C LYS A 89 13.30 -20.85 4.97
N PRO A 90 12.82 -22.11 4.85
CA PRO A 90 11.81 -22.45 3.86
C PRO A 90 10.57 -21.58 4.08
N ASN A 91 10.02 -21.00 3.01
CA ASN A 91 8.88 -20.09 3.11
C ASN A 91 7.65 -20.88 3.58
N PRO A 92 7.18 -20.71 4.83
CA PRO A 92 6.12 -21.53 5.38
C PRO A 92 4.73 -21.00 5.00
N ARG A 93 4.65 -19.86 4.29
CA ARG A 93 3.38 -19.17 4.09
C ARG A 93 2.56 -19.88 3.01
N PRO A 94 1.41 -20.49 3.34
CA PRO A 94 0.47 -20.97 2.33
C PRO A 94 -0.01 -19.77 1.49
N LYS A 95 -0.38 -20.01 0.24
CA LYS A 95 -0.97 -18.96 -0.61
C LYS A 95 -2.22 -18.43 0.11
N PRO A 96 -2.40 -17.10 0.23
CA PRO A 96 -3.62 -16.56 0.83
C PRO A 96 -4.81 -17.07 0.01
N GLU A 97 -5.75 -17.74 0.69
CA GLU A 97 -7.04 -18.06 0.08
C GLU A 97 -7.77 -16.74 -0.14
N ILE A 98 -8.28 -16.54 -1.36
CA ILE A 98 -9.10 -15.35 -1.67
C ILE A 98 -10.37 -15.50 -0.82
N PRO A 99 -10.65 -14.58 0.12
CA PRO A 99 -11.85 -14.69 0.93
C PRO A 99 -13.09 -14.65 0.04
N PRO A 100 -14.16 -15.38 0.40
CA PRO A 100 -15.40 -15.37 -0.38
C PRO A 100 -15.90 -13.93 -0.53
N PRO A 101 -16.52 -13.59 -1.68
CA PRO A 101 -17.07 -12.25 -1.90
C PRO A 101 -17.99 -11.89 -0.74
N HIS A 102 -17.78 -10.69 -0.17
CA HIS A 102 -18.64 -10.16 0.87
C HIS A 102 -20.04 -9.96 0.27
N ASP A 103 -21.02 -10.76 0.70
CA ASP A 103 -22.41 -10.59 0.29
C ASP A 103 -22.92 -9.28 0.91
N SER A 104 -23.11 -8.26 0.07
CA SER A 104 -23.53 -6.92 0.47
C SER A 104 -25.04 -6.81 0.77
N ASN A 105 -25.72 -7.94 1.03
CA ASN A 105 -27.16 -8.00 1.33
C ASN A 105 -27.45 -8.29 2.81
N LYS A 106 -27.02 -7.41 3.72
CA LYS A 106 -27.59 -7.32 5.07
C LYS A 106 -27.85 -5.88 5.47
#